data_AF-A0AAE2W440-F1
#
_entry.id   AF-A0AAE2W440-F1
#
_cell.length_a   1.000
_cell.length_b   1.000
_cell.length_c   1.000
_cell.angle_alpha   90.00
_cell.angle_beta   90.00
_cell.angle_gamma   90.00
#
_symmetry.space_group_name_H-M   'P 1'
#
loop_
_entity.id
_entity.type
_entity.pdbx_description
1 polymer ?
#
loop_
_entity_poly.entity_id
_entity_poly.type
_entity_poly.pdbx_seq_one_letter_code
_entity_poly.pdbx_strand_id
1 'polypeptide(L)'
;MKQNKIADLVAGIVLAVAAFGLIGCLAISAYGGALVWIIVGGVAGLLLAERRRRRSAAAAAEIAARADRENEQYLNGDSTGLYGRYRPPN
;
A
#
# COMPACT_ATOMS: atom_id res chain seq x y z
N MET A 1 10.44 64.37 -8.56
CA MET A 1 9.53 63.55 -7.72
C MET A 1 8.76 62.45 -8.48
N LYS A 2 8.38 62.59 -9.77
CA LYS A 2 7.68 61.52 -10.52
C LYS A 2 8.53 60.28 -10.81
N GLN A 3 9.84 60.46 -11.04
CA GLN A 3 10.75 59.39 -11.43
C GLN A 3 10.98 58.35 -10.31
N ASN A 4 11.06 58.81 -9.05
CA ASN A 4 11.20 57.93 -7.88
C ASN A 4 9.96 57.04 -7.69
N LYS A 5 8.75 57.57 -7.94
CA LYS A 5 7.51 56.78 -7.86
C LYS A 5 7.46 55.64 -8.88
N ILE A 6 8.01 55.85 -10.07
CA ILE A 6 8.08 54.82 -11.11
C ILE A 6 9.13 53.77 -10.73
N ALA A 7 10.28 54.19 -10.20
CA ALA A 7 11.31 53.27 -9.72
C ALA A 7 10.82 52.40 -8.56
N ASP A 8 10.11 52.98 -7.59
CA ASP A 8 9.53 52.25 -6.46
C ASP A 8 8.43 51.28 -6.91
N LEU A 9 7.61 51.67 -7.90
CA LEU A 9 6.59 50.79 -8.48
C LEU A 9 7.22 49.59 -9.20
N VAL A 10 8.27 49.84 -10.01
CA VAL A 10 8.99 48.78 -10.73
C VAL A 10 9.71 47.86 -9.75
N ALA A 11 10.34 48.40 -8.71
CA ALA A 11 10.97 47.61 -7.67
C ALA A 11 9.96 46.72 -6.93
N GLY A 12 8.76 47.24 -6.63
CA GLY A 12 7.68 46.48 -6.02
C GLY A 12 7.18 45.33 -6.89
N ILE A 13 7.04 45.55 -8.21
CA ILE A 13 6.62 44.51 -9.16
C ILE A 13 7.67 43.40 -9.25
N VAL A 14 8.96 43.77 -9.37
CA VAL A 14 10.06 42.79 -9.43
C VAL A 14 10.11 41.94 -8.17
N LEU A 15 9.94 42.56 -7.00
CA LEU A 15 9.95 41.86 -5.72
C LEU A 15 8.76 40.91 -5.57
N ALA A 16 7.57 41.32 -6.03
CA ALA A 16 6.39 40.45 -6.04
C ALA A 16 6.59 39.23 -6.95
N VAL A 17 7.12 39.41 -8.18
CA VAL A 17 7.40 38.30 -9.11
C VAL A 17 8.43 37.34 -8.52
N ALA A 18 9.50 37.86 -7.90
CA ALA A 18 10.50 37.04 -7.23
C ALA A 18 9.90 36.21 -6.08
N ALA A 19 9.04 36.83 -5.26
CA ALA A 19 8.36 36.14 -4.15
C ALA A 19 7.44 35.02 -4.66
N PHE A 20 6.63 35.26 -5.69
CA PHE A 20 5.78 34.23 -6.29
C PHE A 20 6.58 33.09 -6.92
N GLY A 21 7.68 33.39 -7.60
CA GLY A 21 8.59 32.39 -8.14
C GLY A 21 9.20 31.50 -7.05
N LEU A 22 9.59 32.09 -5.92
CA LEU A 22 10.20 31.38 -4.78
C LEU A 22 9.17 30.48 -4.07
N ILE A 23 7.93 30.97 -3.90
CA ILE A 23 6.81 30.17 -3.37
C ILE A 23 6.49 29.00 -4.31
N GLY A 24 6.46 29.23 -5.62
CA GLY A 24 6.25 28.17 -6.62
C GLY A 24 7.34 27.10 -6.59
N CYS A 25 8.61 27.51 -6.46
CA CYS A 25 9.74 26.58 -6.37
C CYS A 25 9.65 25.71 -5.10
N LEU A 26 9.35 26.31 -3.96
CA LEU A 26 9.15 25.59 -2.69
C LEU A 26 7.97 24.62 -2.78
N ALA A 27 6.86 25.04 -3.36
CA ALA A 27 5.70 24.18 -3.55
C ALA A 27 6.05 22.95 -4.41
N ILE A 28 6.74 23.13 -5.55
CA ILE A 28 7.15 22.02 -6.43
C ILE A 28 8.06 21.04 -5.69
N SER A 29 9.02 21.53 -4.89
CA SER A 29 9.90 20.66 -4.10
C SER A 29 9.14 19.88 -3.02
N ALA A 30 8.15 20.51 -2.38
CA ALA A 30 7.29 19.87 -1.38
C ALA A 30 6.38 18.79 -2.01
N TYR A 31 5.75 19.09 -3.16
CA TYR A 31 4.94 18.12 -3.90
C TYR A 31 5.80 16.98 -4.47
N GLY A 32 7.00 17.28 -4.97
CA GLY A 32 7.96 16.28 -5.43
C GLY A 32 8.36 15.33 -4.30
N GLY A 33 8.71 15.86 -3.14
CA GLY A 33 9.01 15.06 -1.95
C GLY A 33 7.81 14.22 -1.48
N ALA A 34 6.62 14.82 -1.45
CA ALA A 34 5.40 14.11 -1.05
C ALA A 34 5.05 12.97 -2.00
N LEU A 35 5.18 13.17 -3.32
CA LEU A 35 4.95 12.13 -4.32
C LEU A 35 5.87 10.93 -4.13
N VAL A 36 7.15 11.18 -3.84
CA VAL A 36 8.12 10.09 -3.55
C VAL A 36 7.67 9.28 -2.34
N TRP A 37 7.26 9.94 -1.26
CA TRP A 37 6.77 9.23 -0.06
C TRP A 37 5.47 8.47 -0.31
N ILE A 38 4.55 8.99 -1.13
CA ILE A 38 3.32 8.28 -1.51
C ILE A 38 3.67 7.04 -2.33
N ILE A 39 4.58 7.14 -3.30
CA ILE A 39 5.01 6.00 -4.12
C ILE A 39 5.70 4.95 -3.24
N VAL A 40 6.66 5.35 -2.41
CA VAL A 40 7.40 4.44 -1.52
C VAL A 40 6.46 3.78 -0.51
N GLY A 41 5.60 4.56 0.15
CA GLY A 41 4.61 4.05 1.10
C GLY A 41 3.59 3.13 0.45
N GLY A 42 3.11 3.48 -0.75
CA GLY A 42 2.19 2.67 -1.54
C GLY A 42 2.78 1.32 -1.95
N VAL A 43 4.00 1.32 -2.50
CA VAL A 43 4.71 0.09 -2.89
C VAL A 43 4.99 -0.80 -1.68
N ALA A 44 5.49 -0.21 -0.58
CA ALA A 44 5.73 -0.95 0.66
C ALA A 44 4.44 -1.58 1.22
N GLY A 45 3.32 -0.83 1.20
CA GLY A 45 2.02 -1.31 1.62
C GLY A 45 1.50 -2.47 0.76
N LEU A 46 1.62 -2.37 -0.56
CA LEU A 46 1.22 -3.42 -1.50
C LEU A 46 2.04 -4.71 -1.30
N LEU A 47 3.37 -4.60 -1.19
CA LEU A 47 4.23 -5.76 -0.94
C LEU A 47 3.90 -6.45 0.38
N LEU A 48 3.58 -5.69 1.42
CA LEU A 48 3.19 -6.25 2.71
C LEU A 48 1.81 -6.93 2.65
N ALA A 49 0.86 -6.33 1.91
CA ALA A 49 -0.45 -6.91 1.66
C ALA A 49 -0.36 -8.22 0.86
N GLU A 50 0.47 -8.27 -0.19
CA GLU A 50 0.73 -9.50 -0.95
C GLU A 50 1.37 -10.58 -0.09
N ARG A 51 2.38 -10.24 0.71
CA ARG A 51 2.99 -11.19 1.66
C ARG A 51 1.95 -11.75 2.62
N ARG A 52 1.05 -10.90 3.13
CA ARG A 52 -0.05 -11.34 3.99
C ARG A 52 -1.00 -12.28 3.26
N ARG A 53 -1.38 -11.95 2.02
CA ARG A 53 -2.23 -12.80 1.16
C ARG A 53 -1.59 -14.16 0.88
N ARG A 54 -0.28 -14.19 0.58
CA ARG A 54 0.47 -15.45 0.37
C ARG A 54 0.48 -16.32 1.62
N ARG A 55 0.66 -15.73 2.81
CA ARG A 55 0.59 -16.48 4.07
C ARG A 55 -0.81 -17.08 4.31
N SER A 56 -1.87 -16.31 4.08
CA SER A 56 -3.23 -16.84 4.19
C SER A 56 -3.54 -17.90 3.13
N ALA A 57 -3.02 -17.75 1.91
CA ALA A 57 -3.18 -18.75 0.85
C ALA A 57 -2.44 -20.05 1.18
N ALA A 58 -1.25 -19.97 1.80
CA ALA A 58 -0.52 -21.15 2.24
C ALA A 58 -1.28 -21.92 3.33
N ALA A 59 -1.86 -21.21 4.31
CA ALA A 59 -2.69 -21.82 5.34
C ALA A 59 -3.97 -22.47 4.75
N ALA A 60 -4.61 -21.81 3.78
CA ALA A 60 -5.76 -22.37 3.09
C ALA A 60 -5.40 -23.61 2.26
N ALA A 61 -4.23 -23.61 1.61
CA ALA A 61 -3.73 -24.76 0.84
C ALA A 61 -3.44 -25.97 1.74
N GLU A 62 -2.92 -25.76 2.95
CA GLU A 62 -2.71 -26.84 3.91
C GLU A 62 -4.03 -27.47 4.37
N ILE A 63 -5.05 -26.64 4.64
CA ILE A 63 -6.40 -27.11 5.00
C ILE A 63 -7.02 -27.89 3.85
N ALA A 64 -6.93 -27.38 2.62
CA ALA A 64 -7.45 -28.06 1.43
C ALA A 64 -6.76 -29.42 1.23
N ALA A 65 -5.42 -29.47 1.30
CA ALA A 65 -4.67 -30.73 1.18
C ALA A 65 -5.02 -31.74 2.28
N ARG A 66 -5.40 -31.27 3.48
CA ARG A 66 -5.88 -32.15 4.55
C ARG A 66 -7.29 -32.66 4.26
N ALA A 67 -8.18 -31.78 3.81
CA ALA A 67 -9.54 -32.15 3.43
C ALA A 67 -9.55 -33.18 2.28
N ASP A 68 -8.67 -33.04 1.29
CA ASP A 68 -8.55 -33.99 0.18
C ASP A 68 -8.16 -35.39 0.68
N ARG A 69 -7.18 -35.49 1.60
CA ARG A 69 -6.78 -36.78 2.20
C ARG A 69 -7.90 -37.42 3.02
N GLU A 70 -8.64 -36.63 3.80
CA GLU A 70 -9.76 -37.11 4.60
C GLU A 70 -10.93 -37.55 3.69
N ASN A 71 -11.16 -36.84 2.58
CA ASN A 71 -12.17 -37.19 1.57
C ASN A 71 -11.82 -38.47 0.81
N GLU A 72 -10.56 -38.69 0.43
CA GLU A 72 -10.11 -39.95 -0.17
C GLU A 72 -10.34 -41.14 0.77
N GLN A 73 -10.10 -40.97 2.07
CA GLN A 73 -10.38 -42.02 3.07
C GLN A 73 -11.88 -42.31 3.20
N TYR A 74 -12.70 -41.25 3.17
CA TYR A 74 -14.16 -41.39 3.18
C TYR A 74 -14.67 -42.16 1.96
N LEU A 75 -14.16 -41.84 0.77
CA LEU A 75 -14.51 -42.53 -0.48
C LEU A 75 -14.08 -44.01 -0.48
N ASN A 76 -12.98 -44.34 0.21
CA ASN A 76 -12.54 -45.73 0.41
C ASN A 76 -13.36 -46.49 1.47
N GLY A 77 -14.37 -45.85 2.07
CA GLY A 77 -15.22 -46.47 3.09
C GLY A 77 -14.55 -46.59 4.46
N ASP A 78 -13.41 -45.92 4.67
CA ASP A 78 -12.78 -45.87 5.98
C ASP A 78 -13.53 -44.89 6.89
N SER A 79 -13.97 -45.39 8.04
CA SER A 79 -14.64 -44.60 9.08
C SER A 79 -13.79 -43.42 9.58
N THR A 80 -12.46 -43.46 9.43
CA THR A 80 -11.59 -42.32 9.75
C THR A 80 -11.75 -41.14 8.79
N GLY A 81 -12.25 -41.35 7.57
CA GLY A 81 -12.58 -40.26 6.66
C GLY A 81 -13.78 -39.42 7.12
N LEU A 82 -14.70 -40.03 7.89
CA LEU A 82 -15.90 -39.36 8.40
C LEU A 82 -15.67 -38.69 9.78
N TYR A 83 -14.93 -39.36 10.67
CA TYR A 83 -14.70 -38.86 12.04
C TYR A 83 -13.31 -38.22 12.21
N GLY A 84 -12.45 -38.26 11.20
CA GLY A 84 -11.08 -37.74 11.28
C GLY A 84 -10.28 -38.42 12.39
N ARG A 85 -9.69 -37.61 13.28
CA ARG A 85 -8.96 -38.11 14.48
C ARG A 85 -9.87 -38.44 15.66
N TYR A 86 -11.16 -38.15 15.57
CA TYR A 86 -12.11 -38.49 16.62
C TYR A 86 -12.48 -39.97 16.47
N ARG A 87 -12.22 -40.76 17.51
CA ARG A 87 -12.66 -42.16 17.55
C ARG A 87 -13.95 -42.19 18.37
N PRO A 88 -15.13 -42.37 17.76
CA PRO A 88 -16.36 -42.43 18.52
C PRO A 88 -16.31 -43.63 19.50
N PRO A 89 -16.81 -43.45 20.74
CA PRO A 89 -16.94 -44.56 21.67
C PRO A 89 -17.93 -45.58 21.10
N ASN A 90 -17.48 -46.82 21.07
CA ASN A 90 -18.21 -48.02 20.66
C ASN A 90 -19.36 -48.36 21.62
#